data_AF-A0A832CJR7-F1
#
_entry.id   AF-A0A832CJR7-F1
#
_cell.length_a   1.000
_cell.length_b   1.000
_cell.length_c   1.000
_cell.angle_alpha   90.00
_cell.angle_beta   90.00
_cell.angle_gamma   90.00
#
_symmetry.space_group_name_H-M   'P 1'
#
loop_
_entity.id
_entity.type
_entity.pdbx_description
1 polymer ?
#
loop_
_entity_poly.entity_id
_entity_poly.type
_entity_poly.pdbx_seq_one_letter_code
_entity_poly.pdbx_strand_id
1 'polypeptide(L)'
;MTKATDAEYLEIITGAIRVCAPYRPRFGHGRQAGFTLAELQRLYQADPFYCWFGLDNALLYAAHRAAGGMTSVYRQIGIGCQSLLNRILRDSLNLDEEAATWSYKVPSSGGGRQHTLSLDARIPLAKLSAGARGDAVRSWLAESAKRLELILQR
;
A
#
# COMPACT_ATOMS: atom_id res chain seq x y z
N MET A 1 -11.29 -2.86 -20.59
CA MET A 1 -11.35 -3.30 -19.19
C MET A 1 -12.49 -4.28 -19.08
N THR A 2 -12.18 -5.54 -18.84
CA THR A 2 -13.11 -6.66 -18.94
C THR A 2 -13.42 -7.08 -17.50
N LYS A 3 -14.70 -7.21 -17.14
CA LYS A 3 -15.23 -7.34 -15.75
C LYS A 3 -14.50 -8.35 -14.82
N ALA A 4 -13.71 -9.26 -15.36
CA ALA A 4 -12.87 -10.17 -14.61
C ALA A 4 -11.74 -9.48 -13.81
N THR A 5 -11.20 -8.34 -14.28
CA THR A 5 -10.09 -7.64 -13.60
C THR A 5 -10.51 -6.95 -12.30
N ASP A 6 -11.72 -6.38 -12.27
CA ASP A 6 -12.12 -5.49 -11.18
C ASP A 6 -12.44 -6.27 -9.90
N ALA A 7 -13.04 -7.45 -10.03
CA ALA A 7 -13.30 -8.34 -8.91
C ALA A 7 -11.99 -8.88 -8.30
N GLU A 8 -11.01 -9.24 -9.14
CA GLU A 8 -9.68 -9.67 -8.68
C GLU A 8 -8.94 -8.53 -7.96
N TYR A 9 -9.00 -7.32 -8.49
CA TYR A 9 -8.39 -6.14 -7.87
C TYR A 9 -9.05 -5.77 -6.53
N LEU A 10 -10.38 -5.87 -6.47
CA LEU A 10 -11.13 -5.65 -5.23
C LEU A 10 -10.79 -6.73 -4.18
N GLU A 11 -10.62 -7.98 -4.60
CA GLU A 11 -10.24 -9.07 -3.70
C GLU A 11 -8.84 -8.88 -3.13
N ILE A 12 -7.87 -8.34 -3.89
CA ILE A 12 -6.53 -8.03 -3.37
C ILE A 12 -6.60 -7.04 -2.20
N ILE A 13 -7.38 -5.97 -2.34
CA ILE A 13 -7.56 -4.97 -1.27
C ILE A 13 -8.34 -5.56 -0.10
N THR A 14 -9.51 -6.14 -0.38
CA THR A 14 -10.41 -6.61 0.69
C THR A 14 -9.83 -7.81 1.43
N GLY A 15 -9.07 -8.68 0.77
CA GLY A 15 -8.33 -9.79 1.36
C GLY A 15 -7.31 -9.32 2.39
N ALA A 16 -6.54 -8.27 2.09
CA ALA A 16 -5.61 -7.66 3.05
C ALA A 16 -6.34 -7.13 4.30
N ILE A 17 -7.52 -6.52 4.11
CA ILE A 17 -8.33 -6.01 5.22
C ILE A 17 -8.96 -7.14 6.05
N ARG A 18 -9.36 -8.26 5.42
CA ARG A 18 -9.91 -9.43 6.12
C ARG A 18 -8.93 -10.05 7.11
N VAL A 19 -7.61 -9.87 6.94
CA VAL A 19 -6.60 -10.23 7.94
C VAL A 19 -6.87 -9.57 9.30
N CYS A 20 -7.54 -8.40 9.29
CA CYS A 20 -7.95 -7.70 10.50
C CYS A 20 -9.28 -8.18 11.10
N ALA A 21 -10.10 -8.93 10.36
CA ALA A 21 -11.40 -9.40 10.84
C ALA A 21 -11.34 -10.20 12.16
N PRO A 22 -10.32 -11.05 12.42
CA PRO A 22 -10.19 -11.76 13.69
C PRO A 22 -9.45 -10.99 14.79
N TYR A 23 -8.91 -9.78 14.54
CA TYR A 23 -8.13 -9.07 15.55
C TYR A 23 -9.02 -8.61 16.71
N ARG A 24 -8.77 -9.19 17.89
CA ARG A 24 -9.28 -8.64 19.13
C ARG A 24 -8.43 -7.44 19.52
N PRO A 25 -9.03 -6.31 19.90
CA PRO A 25 -8.27 -5.09 19.91
C PRO A 25 -7.44 -5.02 21.24
N ARG A 26 -6.24 -4.39 21.26
CA ARG A 26 -5.58 -3.82 22.47
C ARG A 26 -5.06 -2.38 22.23
N PHE A 27 -5.38 -1.41 23.09
CA PHE A 27 -4.78 -0.06 23.05
C PHE A 27 -3.34 -0.06 23.58
N GLY A 28 -2.43 0.54 22.82
CA GLY A 28 -1.11 0.97 23.31
C GLY A 28 -1.20 2.16 24.28
N HIS A 29 -0.21 2.28 25.16
CA HIS A 29 -0.23 3.04 26.43
C HIS A 29 0.08 4.55 26.30
N GLY A 30 -0.33 5.24 25.23
CA GLY A 30 0.35 6.49 24.81
C GLY A 30 -0.50 7.69 24.42
N ARG A 31 -1.55 8.06 25.16
CA ARG A 31 -2.11 9.43 25.31
C ARG A 31 -3.39 9.34 26.15
N GLN A 32 -3.48 10.10 27.24
CA GLN A 32 -4.54 9.94 28.23
C GLN A 32 -5.97 10.32 27.78
N ALA A 33 -6.18 10.93 26.59
CA ALA A 33 -7.50 11.43 26.18
C ALA A 33 -8.11 10.84 24.89
N GLY A 34 -7.35 10.15 24.03
CA GLY A 34 -7.88 9.61 22.77
C GLY A 34 -8.50 10.66 21.82
N PHE A 35 -9.27 10.20 20.82
CA PHE A 35 -10.09 11.06 19.94
C PHE A 35 -11.59 10.81 20.21
N THR A 36 -12.43 11.84 20.08
CA THR A 36 -13.90 11.71 20.07
C THR A 36 -14.40 11.17 18.72
N LEU A 37 -15.64 10.67 18.67
CA LEU A 37 -16.26 10.17 17.43
C LEU A 37 -16.26 11.25 16.34
N ALA A 38 -16.66 12.48 16.72
CA ALA A 38 -16.73 13.60 15.78
C ALA A 38 -15.35 14.00 15.24
N GLU A 39 -14.30 13.96 16.06
CA GLU A 39 -12.93 14.24 15.62
C GLU A 39 -12.38 13.14 14.71
N LEU A 40 -12.69 11.88 15.02
CA LEU A 40 -12.29 10.74 14.18
C LEU A 40 -12.98 10.77 12.82
N GLN A 41 -14.30 11.04 12.80
CA GLN A 41 -15.06 11.20 11.56
C GLN A 41 -14.53 12.34 10.71
N ARG A 42 -14.29 13.51 11.32
CA ARG A 42 -13.72 14.67 10.63
C ARG A 42 -12.34 14.37 10.04
N LEU A 43 -11.50 13.62 10.75
CA LEU A 43 -10.17 13.24 10.27
C LEU A 43 -10.24 12.33 9.04
N TYR A 44 -11.11 11.31 9.06
CA TYR A 44 -11.20 10.34 7.97
C TYR A 44 -12.06 10.80 6.79
N GLN A 45 -13.05 11.66 7.01
CA GLN A 45 -13.82 12.27 5.93
C GLN A 45 -13.03 13.33 5.16
N ALA A 46 -12.01 13.92 5.78
CA ALA A 46 -11.15 14.89 5.13
C ALA A 46 -10.28 14.26 4.02
N ASP A 47 -10.09 12.95 4.04
CA ASP A 47 -9.36 12.20 3.03
C ASP A 47 -10.32 11.31 2.23
N PRO A 48 -10.54 11.60 0.93
CA PRO A 48 -11.46 10.81 0.09
C PRO A 48 -11.13 9.32 0.04
N PHE A 49 -9.85 8.95 0.18
CA PHE A 49 -9.41 7.55 0.21
C PHE A 49 -9.87 6.90 1.52
N TYR A 50 -9.61 7.48 2.68
CA TYR A 50 -10.02 6.89 3.96
C TYR A 50 -11.55 6.88 4.17
N CYS A 51 -12.24 7.90 3.66
CA CYS A 51 -13.70 7.94 3.66
C CYS A 51 -14.30 6.83 2.79
N TRP A 52 -13.75 6.60 1.60
CA TRP A 52 -14.22 5.52 0.72
C TRP A 52 -14.04 4.13 1.36
N PHE A 53 -12.97 3.95 2.16
CA PHE A 53 -12.75 2.74 2.95
C PHE A 53 -13.68 2.59 4.17
N GLY A 54 -14.57 3.55 4.43
CA GLY A 54 -15.52 3.52 5.54
C GLY A 54 -14.86 3.69 6.91
N LEU A 55 -13.68 4.31 6.97
CA LEU A 55 -12.95 4.50 8.22
C LEU A 55 -13.57 5.55 9.14
N ASP A 56 -14.51 6.34 8.63
CA ASP A 56 -15.34 7.29 9.36
C ASP A 56 -16.60 6.65 9.97
N ASN A 57 -16.78 5.33 9.83
CA ASN A 57 -17.95 4.65 10.36
C ASN A 57 -17.94 4.61 11.91
N ALA A 58 -19.08 4.94 12.53
CA ALA A 58 -19.26 4.91 13.98
C ALA A 58 -19.01 3.52 14.61
N LEU A 59 -19.21 2.44 13.86
CA LEU A 59 -18.88 1.07 14.29
C LEU A 59 -17.36 0.87 14.39
N LEU A 60 -16.58 1.49 13.50
CA LEU A 60 -15.12 1.47 13.56
C LEU A 60 -14.65 2.23 14.80
N TYR A 61 -15.22 3.41 15.07
CA TYR A 61 -14.96 4.18 16.30
C TYR A 61 -15.29 3.39 17.58
N ALA A 62 -16.43 2.70 17.62
CA ALA A 62 -16.85 1.90 18.77
C ALA A 62 -15.92 0.70 19.00
N ALA A 63 -15.56 -0.01 17.91
CA ALA A 63 -14.58 -1.09 17.94
C ALA A 63 -13.18 -0.57 18.36
N HIS A 64 -12.83 0.64 17.93
CA HIS A 64 -11.61 1.32 18.35
C HIS A 64 -11.64 1.63 19.84
N ARG A 65 -12.62 2.39 20.36
CA ARG A 65 -12.75 2.78 21.78
C ARG A 65 -12.78 1.58 22.72
N ALA A 66 -13.21 0.42 22.24
CA ALA A 66 -13.17 -0.82 23.01
C ALA A 66 -11.75 -1.37 23.16
N ALA A 67 -10.89 -1.34 22.14
CA ALA A 67 -9.50 -1.76 22.31
C ALA A 67 -8.39 -1.37 21.27
N GLY A 68 -8.32 -0.22 20.62
CA GLY A 68 -7.02 0.33 20.19
C GLY A 68 -6.10 -0.34 19.16
N GLY A 69 -6.66 -1.09 18.22
CA GLY A 69 -5.92 -1.75 17.13
C GLY A 69 -5.73 -0.97 15.81
N MET A 70 -5.72 0.37 15.82
CA MET A 70 -5.63 1.20 14.59
C MET A 70 -4.44 0.85 13.69
N THR A 71 -3.25 0.71 14.27
CA THR A 71 -2.00 0.59 13.51
C THR A 71 -1.97 -0.64 12.59
N SER A 72 -2.66 -1.72 12.96
CA SER A 72 -2.73 -2.93 12.14
C SER A 72 -3.63 -2.75 10.92
N VAL A 73 -4.76 -2.04 11.04
CA VAL A 73 -5.67 -1.78 9.91
C VAL A 73 -5.00 -0.91 8.86
N TYR A 74 -4.36 0.19 9.27
CA TYR A 74 -3.61 1.03 8.34
C TYR A 74 -2.48 0.29 7.64
N ARG A 75 -1.75 -0.55 8.39
CA ARG A 75 -0.69 -1.37 7.82
C ARG A 75 -1.26 -2.34 6.77
N GLN A 76 -2.40 -2.97 7.05
CA GLN A 76 -3.03 -3.88 6.10
C GLN A 76 -3.61 -3.15 4.87
N ILE A 77 -4.16 -1.94 5.04
CA ILE A 77 -4.56 -1.11 3.89
C ILE A 77 -3.35 -0.77 3.03
N GLY A 78 -2.24 -0.36 3.65
CA GLY A 78 -0.98 -0.10 2.93
C GLY A 78 -0.49 -1.32 2.15
N ILE A 79 -0.46 -2.50 2.79
CA ILE A 79 -0.10 -3.79 2.17
C ILE A 79 -1.05 -4.14 1.00
N GLY A 80 -2.35 -3.96 1.20
CA GLY A 80 -3.36 -4.19 0.16
C GLY A 80 -3.18 -3.27 -1.05
N CYS A 81 -2.96 -1.97 -0.83
CA CYS A 81 -2.70 -1.00 -1.88
C CYS A 81 -1.39 -1.31 -2.63
N GLN A 82 -0.32 -1.67 -1.91
CA GLN A 82 0.94 -2.07 -2.51
C GLN A 82 0.77 -3.30 -3.41
N SER A 83 0.03 -4.30 -2.94
CA SER A 83 -0.25 -5.54 -3.67
C SER A 83 -1.09 -5.26 -4.92
N LEU A 84 -2.11 -4.39 -4.80
CA LEU A 84 -2.93 -3.99 -5.95
C LEU A 84 -2.09 -3.22 -6.98
N LEU A 85 -1.30 -2.25 -6.55
CA LEU A 85 -0.45 -1.48 -7.45
C LEU A 85 0.52 -2.41 -8.19
N ASN A 86 1.14 -3.36 -7.50
CA ASN A 86 2.01 -4.36 -8.11
C ASN A 86 1.25 -5.17 -9.19
N ARG A 87 0.03 -5.62 -8.89
CA ARG A 87 -0.81 -6.35 -9.85
C ARG A 87 -1.17 -5.50 -11.06
N ILE A 88 -1.60 -4.26 -10.85
CA ILE A 88 -1.94 -3.33 -11.95
C ILE A 88 -0.73 -3.11 -12.87
N LEU A 89 0.48 -2.96 -12.30
CA LEU A 89 1.70 -2.77 -13.09
C LEU A 89 2.06 -4.03 -13.87
N ARG A 90 1.96 -5.20 -13.25
CA ARG A 90 2.17 -6.49 -13.94
C ARG A 90 1.22 -6.66 -15.11
N ASP A 91 -0.06 -6.42 -14.91
CA ASP A 91 -1.09 -6.58 -15.93
C ASP A 91 -0.96 -5.49 -17.03
N SER A 92 -0.54 -4.28 -16.66
CA SER A 92 -0.41 -3.16 -17.60
C SER A 92 0.84 -3.26 -18.48
N LEU A 93 1.94 -3.78 -17.92
CA LEU A 93 3.28 -3.82 -18.53
C LEU A 93 3.71 -5.24 -18.92
N ASN A 94 2.83 -6.22 -18.71
CA ASN A 94 3.09 -7.65 -18.94
C ASN A 94 4.36 -8.14 -18.22
N LEU A 95 4.52 -7.73 -16.96
CA LEU A 95 5.64 -8.14 -16.11
C LEU A 95 5.29 -9.43 -15.37
N ASP A 96 6.26 -10.32 -15.27
CA ASP A 96 6.18 -11.46 -14.38
C ASP A 96 6.30 -11.03 -12.90
N GLU A 97 5.87 -11.90 -11.99
CA GLU A 97 5.85 -11.61 -10.55
C GLU A 97 7.24 -11.36 -9.97
N GLU A 98 8.21 -12.14 -10.44
CA GLU A 98 9.59 -12.11 -9.96
C GLU A 98 10.28 -10.80 -10.37
N ALA A 99 9.98 -10.27 -11.54
CA ALA A 99 10.46 -8.99 -12.04
C ALA A 99 9.85 -7.81 -11.25
N ALA A 100 8.56 -7.89 -10.95
CA ALA A 100 7.83 -6.83 -10.25
C ALA A 100 8.05 -6.85 -8.72
N THR A 101 8.53 -7.96 -8.17
CA THR A 101 8.81 -8.11 -6.73
C THR A 101 10.30 -7.92 -6.47
N TRP A 102 10.64 -7.09 -5.47
CA TRP A 102 12.03 -6.96 -5.04
C TRP A 102 12.10 -6.76 -3.54
N SER A 103 12.92 -7.58 -2.89
CA SER A 103 13.22 -7.44 -1.49
C SER A 103 14.60 -7.97 -1.15
N TYR A 104 15.17 -7.47 -0.06
CA TYR A 104 16.44 -7.93 0.49
C TYR A 104 16.41 -7.86 2.02
N LYS A 105 17.26 -8.65 2.66
CA LYS A 105 17.34 -8.71 4.12
C LYS A 105 18.53 -7.90 4.62
N VAL A 106 18.30 -7.07 5.63
CA VAL A 106 19.32 -6.30 6.33
C VAL A 106 19.38 -6.70 7.80
N PRO A 107 20.56 -6.77 8.43
CA PRO A 107 20.67 -6.99 9.85
C PRO A 107 20.11 -5.79 10.63
N SER A 108 19.29 -6.05 11.67
CA SER A 108 18.83 -5.01 12.58
C SER A 108 19.99 -4.49 13.42
N SER A 109 20.05 -3.17 13.62
CA SER A 109 21.10 -2.45 14.35
C SER A 109 21.26 -2.83 15.85
N GLY A 110 20.51 -3.82 16.34
CA GLY A 110 20.42 -4.21 17.75
C GLY A 110 20.55 -5.72 18.04
N GLY A 111 21.05 -6.51 17.09
CA GLY A 111 21.41 -7.92 17.33
C GLY A 111 20.31 -8.94 17.00
N GLY A 112 20.62 -9.83 16.05
CA GLY A 112 19.94 -11.11 15.82
C GLY A 112 18.77 -11.13 14.84
N ARG A 113 17.98 -10.05 14.73
CA ARG A 113 16.81 -10.03 13.83
C ARG A 113 17.17 -9.45 12.45
N GLN A 114 16.77 -10.12 11.38
CA GLN A 114 16.85 -9.58 10.01
C GLN A 114 15.55 -8.84 9.68
N HIS A 115 15.67 -7.66 9.08
CA HIS A 115 14.55 -6.92 8.50
C HIS A 115 14.53 -7.11 6.99
N THR A 116 13.34 -7.32 6.42
CA THR A 116 13.17 -7.36 4.97
C THR A 116 12.79 -5.97 4.49
N LEU A 117 13.60 -5.40 3.61
CA LEU A 117 13.28 -4.19 2.88
C LEU A 117 12.75 -4.59 1.51
N SER A 118 11.59 -4.08 1.14
CA SER A 118 10.97 -4.30 -0.17
C SER A 118 10.86 -3.00 -0.93
N LEU A 119 10.97 -3.07 -2.25
CA LEU A 119 10.65 -1.96 -3.14
C LEU A 119 9.25 -2.16 -3.67
N ASP A 120 8.41 -1.16 -3.44
CA ASP A 120 7.06 -1.15 -3.98
C ASP A 120 7.14 -0.85 -5.48
N ALA A 121 6.33 -1.57 -6.27
CA ALA A 121 6.12 -1.23 -7.67
C ALA A 121 7.43 -1.17 -8.51
N ARG A 122 8.33 -2.15 -8.38
CA ARG A 122 9.54 -2.21 -9.21
C ARG A 122 9.18 -2.38 -10.68
N ILE A 123 9.79 -1.55 -11.52
CA ILE A 123 9.66 -1.63 -12.99
C ILE A 123 11.04 -1.89 -13.60
N PRO A 124 11.40 -3.16 -13.88
CA PRO A 124 12.67 -3.47 -14.53
C PRO A 124 12.61 -3.13 -16.03
N LEU A 125 13.29 -2.05 -16.43
CA LEU A 125 13.28 -1.53 -17.79
C LEU A 125 13.65 -2.56 -18.87
N ALA A 126 14.55 -3.49 -18.56
CA ALA A 126 15.00 -4.54 -19.47
C ALA A 126 13.93 -5.62 -19.75
N LYS A 127 12.90 -5.72 -18.90
CA LYS A 127 11.80 -6.69 -19.05
C LYS A 127 10.55 -6.07 -19.68
N LEU A 128 10.56 -4.76 -19.92
CA LEU A 128 9.45 -4.08 -20.59
C LEU A 128 9.40 -4.47 -22.06
N SER A 129 8.24 -4.94 -22.51
CA SER A 129 7.99 -5.23 -23.93
C SER A 129 8.26 -4.01 -24.82
N ALA A 130 8.71 -4.26 -26.06
CA ALA A 130 8.71 -3.25 -27.10
C ALA A 130 7.25 -2.90 -27.47
N GLY A 131 6.92 -1.61 -27.49
CA GLY A 131 5.57 -1.13 -27.78
C GLY A 131 5.15 0.09 -26.95
N ALA A 132 4.02 0.67 -27.33
CA ALA A 132 3.58 2.00 -26.88
C ALA A 132 3.61 2.19 -25.35
N ARG A 133 3.17 1.19 -24.56
CA ARG A 133 3.18 1.28 -23.09
C ARG A 133 4.59 1.23 -22.50
N GLY A 134 5.44 0.33 -23.00
CA GLY A 134 6.83 0.24 -22.55
C GLY A 134 7.61 1.52 -22.87
N ASP A 135 7.35 2.11 -24.03
CA ASP A 135 7.97 3.37 -24.46
C ASP A 135 7.46 4.56 -23.65
N ALA A 136 6.16 4.61 -23.34
CA ALA A 136 5.57 5.60 -22.45
C ALA A 136 6.20 5.54 -21.05
N VAL A 137 6.40 4.34 -20.47
CA VAL A 137 7.04 4.19 -19.16
C VAL A 137 8.51 4.60 -19.19
N ARG A 138 9.25 4.20 -20.24
CA ARG A 138 10.65 4.63 -20.43
C ARG A 138 10.76 6.15 -20.52
N SER A 139 9.89 6.78 -21.31
CA SER A 139 9.84 8.24 -21.46
C SER A 139 9.46 8.93 -20.16
N TRP A 140 8.43 8.44 -19.45
CA TRP A 140 8.01 8.96 -18.16
C TRP A 140 9.14 8.91 -17.12
N LEU A 141 9.83 7.77 -16.99
CA LEU A 141 10.95 7.63 -16.05
C LEU A 141 12.12 8.55 -16.40
N ALA A 142 12.45 8.70 -17.69
CA ALA A 142 13.50 9.60 -18.13
C ALA A 142 13.16 11.08 -17.83
N GLU A 143 11.92 11.48 -18.08
CA GLU A 143 11.43 12.83 -17.79
C GLU A 143 11.37 13.09 -16.27
N SER A 144 10.90 12.12 -15.48
CA SER A 144 10.92 12.19 -14.02
C SER A 144 12.33 12.32 -13.47
N ALA A 145 13.28 11.53 -13.97
CA ALA A 145 14.69 11.62 -13.56
C ALA A 145 15.27 13.00 -13.88
N LYS A 146 14.99 13.53 -15.08
CA LYS A 146 15.39 14.88 -15.47
C LYS A 146 14.83 15.95 -14.54
N ARG A 147 13.53 15.88 -14.20
CA ARG A 147 12.87 16.84 -13.28
C ARG A 147 13.41 16.79 -11.86
N LEU A 148 13.82 15.61 -11.41
CA LEU A 148 14.42 15.41 -10.10
C LEU A 148 15.93 15.70 -10.11
N GLU A 149 16.47 16.18 -11.24
CA GLU A 149 17.90 16.42 -11.44
C GLU A 149 18.77 15.20 -11.17
N LEU A 150 18.17 14.01 -11.27
CA LEU A 150 18.81 12.71 -11.24
C LEU A 150 19.38 12.43 -12.63
N ILE A 151 20.22 13.34 -13.12
CA ILE A 151 20.96 13.10 -14.35
C ILE A 151 21.95 11.98 -14.03
N LEU A 152 21.67 10.78 -14.55
CA LEU A 152 22.65 9.71 -14.64
C LEU A 152 23.83 10.24 -15.45
N GLN A 153 24.86 10.76 -14.76
CA GLN A 153 26.20 10.87 -15.32
C GLN A 153 26.61 9.43 -15.67
N ARG A 154 26.49 9.11 -16.96
CA ARG A 154 27.12 7.94 -17.54
C ARG A 154 28.61 8.18 -17.66
#